data_AF-X0ZA48-F1
#
_entry.id   AF-X0ZA48-F1
#
_cell.length_a   1.000
_cell.length_b   1.000
_cell.length_c   1.000
_cell.angle_alpha   90.00
_cell.angle_beta   90.00
_cell.angle_gamma   90.00
#
_symmetry.space_group_name_H-M   'P 1'
#
loop_
_entity.id
_entity.type
_entity.pdbx_description
1 polymer ?
#
loop_
_entity_poly.entity_id
_entity_poly.type
_entity_poly.pdbx_seq_one_letter_code
_entity_poly.pdbx_strand_id
1 'polypeptide(L)' 'DKNDAKSSRELKIRHGKKIVKLEYLKDGELEREDFDLKNLADNKNFLSLLKSGNVQTIHTAEATLDEIFIKATGRQLK' A
#
# COMPACT_ATOMS: atom_id res chain seq x y z
N ASP A 1 6.50 -19.99 18.47
CA ASP A 1 7.47 -19.32 17.58
C ASP A 1 7.30 -19.45 16.06
N LYS A 2 6.39 -20.28 15.51
CA LYS A 2 5.97 -20.17 14.09
C LYS A 2 4.53 -19.66 13.90
N ASN A 3 3.73 -19.66 14.97
CA ASN A 3 2.34 -19.21 14.94
C ASN A 3 2.21 -17.68 14.93
N ASP A 4 3.18 -16.95 15.49
CA ASP A 4 3.10 -15.49 15.62
C ASP A 4 3.32 -14.75 14.29
N ALA A 5 4.19 -15.28 13.41
CA ALA A 5 4.44 -14.71 12.09
C ALA A 5 3.23 -14.85 11.13
N LYS A 6 2.51 -15.99 11.21
CA LYS A 6 1.30 -16.22 10.41
C LYS A 6 0.15 -15.32 10.87
N SER A 7 -0.01 -15.19 12.19
CA SER A 7 -0.97 -14.25 12.80
C SER A 7 -0.68 -12.79 12.42
N SER A 8 0.60 -12.38 12.45
CA SER A 8 1.03 -11.04 12.05
C SER A 8 0.68 -10.72 10.59
N ARG A 9 0.96 -11.63 9.64
CA ARG A 9 0.62 -11.42 8.23
C ARG A 9 -0.89 -11.33 7.99
N GLU A 10 -1.68 -12.20 8.63
CA GLU A 10 -3.13 -12.20 8.50
C GLU A 10 -3.75 -10.91 9.07
N LEU A 11 -3.23 -10.40 10.18
CA LEU A 11 -3.64 -9.12 10.74
C LEU A 11 -3.31 -7.96 9.79
N LYS A 12 -2.10 -7.92 9.21
CA LYS A 12 -1.71 -6.89 8.24
C LYS A 12 -2.59 -6.88 6.99
N ILE A 13 -2.99 -8.05 6.50
CA ILE A 13 -3.91 -8.17 5.36
C ILE A 13 -5.32 -7.71 5.75
N ARG A 14 -5.81 -8.10 6.93
CA ARG A 14 -7.17 -7.77 7.39
C ARG A 14 -7.35 -6.27 7.66
N HIS A 15 -6.32 -5.65 8.21
CA HIS A 15 -6.37 -4.25 8.67
C HIS A 15 -5.68 -3.27 7.72
N GLY A 16 -4.94 -3.77 6.71
CA GLY A 16 -4.28 -3.00 5.67
C GLY A 16 -5.21 -2.13 4.86
N LYS A 17 -4.72 -0.96 4.45
CA LYS A 17 -5.39 -0.17 3.43
C LYS A 17 -5.27 -0.94 2.11
N LYS A 18 -6.40 -1.20 1.46
CA LYS A 18 -6.42 -1.88 0.15
C LYS A 18 -6.04 -0.90 -0.95
N ILE A 19 -4.80 -0.40 -0.92
CA ILE A 19 -4.27 0.57 -1.89
C ILE A 19 -2.93 0.10 -2.45
N VAL A 20 -2.64 0.57 -3.65
CA VAL A 20 -1.35 0.49 -4.33
C VAL A 20 -0.76 1.89 -4.39
N LYS A 21 0.49 2.01 -3.96
CA LYS A 21 1.27 3.24 -4.08
C LYS A 21 2.18 3.11 -5.28
N LEU A 22 2.10 4.09 -6.16
CA LEU A 22 2.90 4.18 -7.37
C LEU A 22 3.86 5.36 -7.24
N GLU A 23 5.15 5.13 -7.49
CA GLU A 23 6.12 6.21 -7.67
C GLU A 23 6.54 6.25 -9.14
N TYR A 24 6.54 7.43 -9.75
CA TYR A 24 6.87 7.61 -11.16
C TYR A 24 7.57 8.95 -11.41
N LEU A 25 8.36 9.03 -12.48
CA LEU A 25 8.97 10.28 -12.90
C LEU A 25 8.02 11.08 -13.79
N LYS A 26 7.86 12.37 -13.46
CA LYS A 26 7.13 13.35 -14.26
C LYS A 26 7.97 14.61 -14.35
N ASP A 27 8.33 15.02 -15.55
CA ASP A 27 9.14 16.22 -15.81
C ASP A 27 10.47 16.25 -15.02
N GLY A 28 11.04 15.06 -14.76
CA GLY A 28 12.29 14.91 -14.00
C GLY A 28 12.12 14.82 -12.48
N GLU A 29 10.89 14.99 -11.97
CA GLU A 29 10.58 14.91 -10.54
C GLU A 29 9.91 13.58 -10.18
N LEU A 30 10.19 13.09 -8.96
CA LEU A 30 9.60 11.88 -8.42
C LEU A 30 8.24 12.19 -7.82
N GLU A 31 7.18 11.71 -8.46
CA GLU A 31 5.80 11.86 -8.03
C GLU A 31 5.28 10.58 -7.37
N ARG A 32 4.25 10.72 -6.53
CA ARG A 32 3.57 9.61 -5.86
C ARG A 32 2.07 9.70 -6.01
N GLU A 33 1.44 8.57 -6.32
CA GLU A 33 -0.01 8.47 -6.35
C GLU A 33 -0.50 7.15 -5.74
N ASP A 34 -1.59 7.23 -4.99
CA ASP A 34 -2.22 6.10 -4.32
C ASP A 34 -3.51 5.70 -5.07
N PHE A 35 -3.66 4.40 -5.34
CA PHE A 35 -4.78 3.83 -6.08
C PHE A 35 -5.50 2.78 -5.23
N ASP A 36 -6.83 2.73 -5.28
CA ASP A 36 -7.59 1.64 -4.66
C ASP A 36 -7.31 0.31 -5.39
N LEU A 37 -6.94 -0.71 -4.63
CA LEU A 37 -6.63 -2.05 -5.14
C LEU A 37 -7.87 -2.74 -5.75
N LYS A 38 -9.07 -2.43 -5.27
CA LYS A 38 -10.34 -3.07 -5.70
C LYS A 38 -10.64 -2.83 -7.18
N ASN A 39 -10.40 -1.62 -7.66
CA ASN A 39 -10.74 -1.20 -9.03
C ASN A 39 -9.48 -0.86 -9.85
N LEU A 40 -8.31 -1.32 -9.40
CA LEU A 40 -7.02 -0.94 -9.97
C LEU A 40 -6.89 -1.30 -11.45
N ALA A 41 -7.39 -2.49 -11.81
CA ALA A 41 -7.32 -3.01 -13.18
C ALA A 41 -8.07 -2.14 -14.20
N ASP A 42 -9.10 -1.41 -13.76
CA ASP A 42 -9.92 -0.55 -14.61
C ASP A 42 -9.57 0.94 -14.44
N ASN A 43 -8.63 1.27 -13.54
CA ASN A 43 -8.26 2.65 -13.27
C ASN A 43 -7.42 3.21 -14.44
N LYS A 44 -8.05 4.06 -15.26
CA LYS A 44 -7.43 4.66 -16.45
C LYS A 44 -6.15 5.43 -16.14
N ASN A 45 -6.08 6.13 -15.00
CA ASN A 45 -4.90 6.91 -14.65
C ASN A 45 -3.72 5.98 -14.30
N PHE A 46 -3.97 4.98 -13.44
CA PHE A 46 -2.98 3.95 -13.12
C PHE A 46 -2.44 3.27 -14.39
N LEU A 47 -3.34 2.82 -15.28
CA LEU A 47 -2.94 2.20 -16.55
C LEU A 47 -2.16 3.15 -17.46
N SER A 48 -2.49 4.44 -17.47
CA SER A 48 -1.76 5.45 -18.24
C SER A 48 -0.35 5.64 -17.70
N LEU A 49 -0.18 5.69 -16.38
CA LEU A 49 1.14 5.80 -15.74
C LEU A 49 1.99 4.56 -16.03
N LEU A 50 1.42 3.35 -15.96
CA LEU A 50 2.14 2.13 -16.37
C LEU A 50 2.60 2.19 -17.84
N LYS A 51 1.72 2.63 -18.74
CA LYS A 51 2.02 2.75 -20.18
C LYS A 51 3.05 3.83 -20.50
N SER A 52 3.22 4.83 -19.63
CA SER A 52 4.22 5.89 -19.82
C SER A 52 5.65 5.37 -19.74
N GLY A 53 5.89 4.22 -19.08
CA GLY A 53 7.22 3.67 -18.86
C GLY A 53 8.04 4.38 -17.78
N ASN A 54 7.49 5.41 -17.12
CA ASN A 54 8.20 6.22 -16.14
C ASN A 54 8.10 5.72 -14.70
N VAL A 55 7.38 4.61 -14.47
CA VAL A 55 7.19 4.03 -13.14
C VAL A 55 8.51 3.54 -12.58
N GLN A 56 8.82 3.97 -11.36
CA GLN A 56 10.01 3.58 -10.63
C GLN A 56 9.72 2.45 -9.64
N THR A 57 8.65 2.58 -8.85
CA THR A 57 8.27 1.57 -7.85
C THR A 57 6.75 1.41 -7.77
N ILE A 58 6.33 0.18 -7.45
CA ILE A 58 4.94 -0.16 -7.14
C ILE A 58 4.93 -1.00 -5.87
N HIS A 59 4.15 -0.61 -4.87
CA HIS A 59 3.98 -1.40 -3.65
C HIS A 59 2.56 -1.32 -3.11
N THR A 60 2.08 -2.41 -2.52
CA THR A 60 0.81 -2.42 -1.79
C THR A 60 1.02 -1.86 -0.38
N ALA A 61 0.10 -1.02 0.09
CA ALA A 61 0.16 -0.52 1.47
C ALA A 61 -0.48 -1.52 2.44
N GLU A 62 0.24 -2.59 2.78
CA GLU A 62 -0.16 -3.44 3.91
C GLU A 62 -0.17 -2.61 5.21
N ALA A 63 -1.07 -2.91 6.15
CA ALA A 63 -1.05 -2.22 7.44
C ALA A 63 0.28 -2.50 8.14
N THR A 64 0.85 -1.49 8.78
CA THR A 64 1.94 -1.72 9.72
C THR A 64 1.38 -2.33 11.01
N LEU A 65 2.23 -3.02 11.79
CA LEU A 65 1.79 -3.53 13.11
C LEU A 65 1.34 -2.40 14.03
N ASP A 66 1.95 -1.22 13.92
CA ASP A 66 1.60 -0.04 14.68
C ASP A 66 0.20 0.47 14.33
N GLU A 67 -0.15 0.51 13.03
CA GLU A 67 -1.50 0.88 12.59
C GLU A 67 -2.56 -0.09 13.12
N ILE A 68 -2.24 -1.39 13.15
CA ILE A 68 -3.13 -2.43 13.72
C ILE A 68 -3.28 -2.23 15.21
N PHE A 69 -2.18 -1.97 15.91
CA PHE A 69 -2.17 -1.78 17.37
C PHE A 69 -2.96 -0.54 17.77
N ILE A 70 -2.79 0.58 17.08
CA ILE A 70 -3.57 1.81 17.29
C ILE A 70 -5.05 1.53 17.05
N LYS A 71 -5.40 0.83 15.98
CA LYS A 71 -6.80 0.51 15.66
C LYS A 71 -7.44 -0.45 16.66
N ALA A 72 -6.67 -1.38 17.23
CA ALA A 72 -7.15 -2.35 18.20
C ALA A 72 -7.25 -1.79 19.63
N THR A 73 -6.31 -0.91 20.02
CA THR A 73 -6.18 -0.46 21.42
C THR A 73 -6.53 1.01 21.65
N GLY A 74 -6.63 1.81 20.58
CA GLY A 74 -6.81 3.26 20.65
C GLY A 74 -5.60 4.03 21.19
N ARG A 75 -4.44 3.39 21.30
CA ARG A 75 -3.21 3.99 21.86
C ARG A 75 -2.01 3.78 20.92
N GLN A 76 -1.11 4.75 20.85
CA GLN A 76 0.18 4.60 20.17
C GLN A 76 1.12 3.70 21.00
N LEU A 77 1.92 2.89 20.30
CA LEU A 77 3.12 2.30 20.89
C LEU A 77 4.12 3.45 21.18
N LYS A 78 4.59 3.53 22.42
CA LYS A 78 5.69 4.42 22.82
C LYS A 78 7.03 3.76 22.55
#